data_AF-A0A1D2QMU7-F1
#
_entry.id   AF-A0A1D2QMU7-F1
#
_cell.length_a   1.000
_cell.length_b   1.000
_cell.length_c   1.000
_cell.angle_alpha   90.00
_cell.angle_beta   90.00
_cell.angle_gamma   90.00
#
_symmetry.space_group_name_H-M   'P 1'
#
loop_
_entity.id
_entity.type
_entity.pdbx_description
1 polymer ?
#
loop_
_entity_poly.entity_id
_entity_poly.type
_entity_poly.pdbx_seq_one_letter_code
_entity_poly.pdbx_strand_id
1 'polypeptide(L)'
;MQNAVSLNTARLHSEVTAWEQADSDKGQIYTRPEVVEFMLTVIGLNTFDDFKNVRILEPSCGEGEFVVAIVDRLINLGKKRPTVKQLATRLLAVDLVTDSIEITKKKVATLLETRGYRALEITSLLNQWFLTGDFLLADIMPDFTHVIGNPPYVRVENVPKSLLNEYRRRFCTMNDRADLYIPFYEKCLSLLKDDGCLSFICTDRWTKNTYGRSLRKLINDSYGLELFIDLYGVDAFEKEVMTYPAITQIIKGKCEQTVLKHETDFSCSEANKVLSAIKGKSTSLQVRKAIVNGDKPWLLGSSDQIALIHKLEKKYPLLEETGSKVFIGAATGSNKVYIVDLDFVGSEIEKERLLPVITANELKNGSITWKNKFIVNTYDDNGVIDLDNYPKLSTYLNSHKEELCKRHVAKNDSAKWFKTIDRVYEERTKMEKLLIPDISSDPIVLYDKGEYHPNNSIYYVCSEKWNLHAMRVVLLSNVTKLFISAYSTKIAKGYLRFQAQHLRKLRLPHWEDINPSLQQQLIKAGINNDKDTFTELTCEVYQLTNKEKSIVGM
;
A
#
# COMPACT_ATOMS: atom_id res chain seq x y z
N MET A 1 15.51 -2.52 31.69
CA MET A 1 14.63 -1.82 32.64
C MET A 1 13.51 -1.19 31.83
N GLN A 2 12.44 -1.90 31.45
CA GLN A 2 11.28 -2.25 32.28
C GLN A 2 10.79 -1.10 33.16
N ASN A 3 9.86 -0.32 32.60
CA ASN A 3 8.77 0.38 33.30
C ASN A 3 7.79 0.88 32.22
N ALA A 4 7.04 -0.06 31.62
CA ALA A 4 5.87 0.29 30.82
C ALA A 4 4.68 0.36 31.78
N VAL A 5 4.34 1.57 32.22
CA VAL A 5 3.12 1.83 32.98
C VAL A 5 1.94 1.37 32.12
N SER A 6 1.24 0.31 32.53
CA SER A 6 -0.07 0.00 31.96
C SER A 6 -0.95 1.22 32.19
N LEU A 7 -1.38 1.88 31.11
CA LEU A 7 -2.35 2.96 31.22
C LEU A 7 -3.61 2.39 31.89
N ASN A 8 -4.07 3.06 32.95
CA ASN A 8 -5.32 2.71 33.63
C ASN A 8 -6.48 2.68 32.61
N THR A 9 -7.29 1.63 32.62
CA THR A 9 -8.44 1.40 31.72
C THR A 9 -9.34 2.64 31.60
N ALA A 10 -9.53 3.38 32.69
CA ALA A 10 -10.32 4.62 32.69
C ALA A 10 -9.75 5.72 31.79
N ARG A 11 -8.41 5.83 31.70
CA ARG A 11 -7.73 6.81 30.86
C ARG A 11 -7.82 6.44 29.38
N LEU A 12 -7.70 5.17 29.05
CA LEU A 12 -7.91 4.69 27.67
C LEU A 12 -9.35 4.96 27.22
N HIS A 13 -10.35 4.69 28.07
CA HIS A 13 -11.74 5.03 27.76
C HIS A 13 -11.94 6.53 27.50
N SER A 14 -11.37 7.40 28.35
CA SER A 14 -11.48 8.84 28.14
C SER A 14 -10.85 9.32 26.82
N GLU A 15 -9.75 8.70 26.40
CA GLU A 15 -9.08 9.03 25.14
C GLU A 15 -9.85 8.51 23.93
N VAL A 16 -10.47 7.34 24.03
CA VAL A 16 -11.37 6.79 23.00
C VAL A 16 -12.59 7.70 22.82
N THR A 17 -13.24 8.11 23.91
CA THR A 17 -14.39 9.05 23.84
C THR A 17 -13.98 10.41 23.27
N ALA A 18 -12.81 10.94 23.65
CA ALA A 18 -12.31 12.19 23.10
C ALA A 18 -12.00 12.08 21.59
N TRP A 19 -11.49 10.92 21.15
CA TRP A 19 -11.23 10.67 19.74
C TRP A 19 -12.51 10.44 18.92
N GLU A 20 -13.51 9.77 19.50
CA GLU A 20 -14.86 9.67 18.93
C GLU A 20 -15.48 11.06 18.72
N GLN A 21 -15.27 11.99 19.64
CA GLN A 21 -15.85 13.34 19.57
C GLN A 21 -15.04 14.33 18.72
N ALA A 22 -13.85 13.97 18.26
CA ALA A 22 -13.02 14.86 17.47
C ALA A 22 -13.50 14.98 16.01
N ASP A 23 -13.40 16.18 15.43
CA ASP A 23 -13.66 16.48 14.01
C ASP A 23 -12.65 15.83 13.04
N SER A 24 -11.72 15.01 13.54
CA SER A 24 -10.74 14.32 12.71
C SER A 24 -11.41 13.24 11.86
N ASP A 25 -11.00 13.14 10.59
CA ASP A 25 -11.46 12.09 9.66
C ASP A 25 -11.27 10.69 10.27
N LYS A 26 -12.39 9.99 10.50
CA LYS A 26 -12.46 8.65 11.10
C LYS A 26 -12.30 7.54 10.05
N GLY A 27 -12.04 7.91 8.80
CA GLY A 27 -11.83 6.96 7.70
C GLY A 27 -13.09 6.21 7.28
N GLN A 28 -14.28 6.82 7.46
CA GLN A 28 -15.57 6.23 7.09
C GLN A 28 -15.72 6.21 5.57
N ILE A 29 -15.75 5.00 4.99
CA ILE A 29 -15.93 4.78 3.56
C ILE A 29 -17.07 3.78 3.37
N TYR A 30 -18.17 4.24 2.78
CA TYR A 30 -19.35 3.41 2.53
C TYR A 30 -19.16 2.52 1.31
N THR A 31 -19.50 1.25 1.47
CA THR A 31 -19.39 0.22 0.43
C THR A 31 -20.70 0.15 -0.34
N ARG A 32 -20.64 0.08 -1.68
CA ARG A 32 -21.84 0.02 -2.51
C ARG A 32 -22.63 -1.30 -2.27
N PRO A 33 -23.98 -1.29 -2.32
CA PRO A 33 -24.80 -2.48 -2.05
C PRO A 33 -24.44 -3.71 -2.90
N GLU A 34 -24.16 -3.53 -4.20
CA GLU A 34 -23.77 -4.62 -5.10
C GLU A 34 -22.44 -5.29 -4.70
N VAL A 35 -21.52 -4.52 -4.12
CA VAL A 35 -20.24 -5.05 -3.60
C VAL A 35 -20.49 -5.89 -2.35
N VAL A 36 -21.38 -5.41 -1.47
CA VAL A 36 -21.80 -6.15 -0.27
C VAL A 36 -22.45 -7.48 -0.66
N GLU A 37 -23.41 -7.47 -1.59
CA GLU A 37 -24.10 -8.66 -2.07
C GLU A 37 -23.15 -9.65 -2.75
N PHE A 38 -22.20 -9.14 -3.53
CA PHE A 38 -21.13 -9.93 -4.14
C PHE A 38 -20.29 -10.62 -3.05
N MET A 39 -19.77 -9.88 -2.07
CA MET A 39 -18.92 -10.41 -1.01
C MET A 39 -19.65 -11.44 -0.14
N LEU A 40 -20.91 -11.19 0.23
CA LEU A 40 -21.72 -12.14 0.99
C LEU A 40 -21.94 -13.45 0.21
N THR A 41 -22.11 -13.37 -1.10
CA THR A 41 -22.22 -14.56 -1.95
C THR A 41 -20.90 -15.33 -2.00
N VAL A 42 -19.80 -14.62 -2.23
CA VAL A 42 -18.46 -15.19 -2.40
C VAL A 42 -17.92 -15.83 -1.13
N ILE A 43 -18.19 -15.23 0.04
CA ILE A 43 -17.79 -15.81 1.33
C ILE A 43 -18.65 -17.03 1.71
N GLY A 44 -19.68 -17.35 0.92
CA GLY A 44 -20.51 -18.54 1.10
C GLY A 44 -21.79 -18.31 1.92
N LEU A 45 -22.23 -17.06 2.11
CA LEU A 45 -23.48 -16.72 2.81
C LEU A 45 -24.64 -16.49 1.84
N ASN A 46 -24.89 -17.42 0.90
CA ASN A 46 -25.82 -17.21 -0.22
C ASN A 46 -27.18 -17.92 -0.06
N THR A 47 -27.19 -19.08 0.58
CA THR A 47 -28.37 -19.95 0.65
C THR A 47 -28.84 -20.14 2.08
N PHE A 48 -30.10 -20.55 2.26
CA PHE A 48 -30.64 -20.83 3.60
C PHE A 48 -29.79 -21.85 4.39
N ASP A 49 -29.24 -22.86 3.72
CA ASP A 49 -28.44 -23.89 4.37
C ASP A 49 -27.13 -23.34 4.93
N ASP A 50 -26.55 -22.34 4.25
CA ASP A 50 -25.33 -21.69 4.69
C ASP A 50 -25.53 -21.01 6.06
N PHE A 51 -26.69 -20.43 6.33
CA PHE A 51 -27.00 -19.71 7.57
C PHE A 51 -27.37 -20.62 8.77
N LYS A 52 -27.48 -21.94 8.59
CA LYS A 52 -27.90 -22.84 9.69
C LYS A 52 -26.95 -22.83 10.88
N ASN A 53 -25.64 -22.69 10.66
CA ASN A 53 -24.60 -22.80 11.70
C ASN A 53 -23.60 -21.64 11.65
N VAL A 54 -24.07 -20.43 11.31
CA VAL A 54 -23.22 -19.24 11.26
C VAL A 54 -23.20 -18.46 12.55
N ARG A 55 -22.07 -17.80 12.77
CA ARG A 55 -21.88 -16.68 13.68
C ARG A 55 -20.97 -15.69 12.97
N ILE A 56 -21.50 -14.52 12.66
CA ILE A 56 -20.91 -13.54 11.75
C ILE A 56 -20.45 -12.33 12.56
N LEU A 57 -19.24 -11.84 12.28
CA LEU A 57 -18.70 -10.60 12.82
C LEU A 57 -18.58 -9.56 11.71
N GLU A 58 -19.10 -8.36 11.98
CA GLU A 58 -18.70 -7.12 11.33
C GLU A 58 -17.98 -6.27 12.40
N PRO A 59 -16.67 -5.96 12.25
CA PRO A 59 -15.86 -5.32 13.28
C PRO A 59 -15.84 -3.77 13.28
N SER A 60 -16.38 -3.11 12.26
CA SER A 60 -16.43 -1.65 12.06
C SER A 60 -17.62 -1.26 11.17
N CYS A 61 -18.83 -1.40 11.70
CA CYS A 61 -20.02 -1.55 10.86
C CYS A 61 -20.54 -0.26 10.22
N GLY A 62 -20.08 0.90 10.68
CA GLY A 62 -20.53 2.21 10.22
C GLY A 62 -22.05 2.31 10.26
N GLU A 63 -22.64 2.76 9.15
CA GLU A 63 -24.10 2.82 8.95
C GLU A 63 -24.72 1.52 8.41
N GLY A 64 -23.95 0.44 8.41
CA GLY A 64 -24.50 -0.91 8.45
C GLY A 64 -24.77 -1.58 7.13
N GLU A 65 -24.16 -1.17 6.02
CA GLU A 65 -24.43 -1.77 4.70
C GLU A 65 -24.26 -3.29 4.68
N PHE A 66 -23.17 -3.82 5.26
CA PHE A 66 -23.00 -5.27 5.45
C PHE A 66 -24.01 -5.86 6.43
N VAL A 67 -24.25 -5.18 7.56
CA VAL A 67 -25.15 -5.67 8.63
C VAL A 67 -26.58 -5.81 8.12
N VAL A 68 -27.09 -4.81 7.40
CA VAL A 68 -28.44 -4.80 6.83
C VAL A 68 -28.60 -5.94 5.83
N ALA A 69 -27.64 -6.13 4.92
CA ALA A 69 -27.66 -7.22 3.95
C ALA A 69 -27.58 -8.61 4.62
N ILE A 70 -26.75 -8.76 5.67
CA ILE A 70 -26.68 -10.00 6.46
C ILE A 70 -28.03 -10.30 7.13
N VAL A 71 -28.65 -9.30 7.77
CA VAL A 71 -29.94 -9.47 8.44
C VAL A 71 -31.04 -9.81 7.43
N ASP A 72 -31.04 -9.17 6.27
CA ASP A 72 -32.00 -9.46 5.20
C ASP A 72 -31.92 -10.93 4.79
N ARG A 73 -30.72 -11.43 4.49
CA ARG A 73 -30.49 -12.85 4.16
C ARG A 73 -30.91 -13.78 5.30
N LEU A 74 -30.58 -13.45 6.56
CA LEU A 74 -30.94 -14.23 7.74
C LEU A 74 -32.45 -14.43 7.89
N ILE A 75 -33.26 -13.42 7.59
CA ILE A 75 -34.71 -13.46 7.83
C ILE A 75 -35.54 -13.84 6.58
N ASN A 76 -34.98 -13.70 5.38
CA ASN A 76 -35.70 -13.88 4.11
C ASN A 76 -35.35 -15.14 3.32
N LEU A 77 -34.16 -15.74 3.49
CA LEU A 77 -33.80 -16.97 2.75
C LEU A 77 -34.63 -18.21 3.16
N GLY A 78 -35.16 -18.22 4.38
CA GLY A 78 -35.98 -19.31 4.89
C GLY A 78 -37.47 -19.17 4.55
N LYS A 79 -38.15 -20.29 4.26
CA LYS A 79 -39.62 -20.32 4.07
C LYS A 79 -40.39 -19.84 5.31
N LYS A 80 -39.84 -20.07 6.50
CA LYS A 80 -40.43 -19.68 7.79
C LYS A 80 -39.61 -18.56 8.41
N ARG A 81 -40.28 -17.60 9.05
CA ARG A 81 -39.64 -16.56 9.88
C ARG A 81 -38.84 -17.23 11.01
N PRO A 82 -37.52 -16.95 11.15
CA PRO A 82 -36.74 -17.41 12.28
C PRO A 82 -37.28 -16.91 13.62
N THR A 83 -36.99 -17.63 14.70
CA THR A 83 -37.26 -17.16 16.06
C THR A 83 -36.12 -16.29 16.58
N VAL A 84 -36.38 -15.41 17.56
CA VAL A 84 -35.34 -14.63 18.24
C VAL A 84 -34.21 -15.53 18.76
N LYS A 85 -34.54 -16.69 19.33
CA LYS A 85 -33.53 -17.65 19.83
C LYS A 85 -32.62 -18.18 18.72
N GLN A 86 -33.13 -18.37 17.51
CA GLN A 86 -32.33 -18.84 16.37
C GLN A 86 -31.42 -17.74 15.81
N LEU A 87 -31.72 -16.48 16.11
CA LEU A 87 -31.05 -15.28 15.58
C LEU A 87 -30.08 -14.63 16.57
N ALA A 88 -30.38 -14.73 17.86
CA ALA A 88 -29.68 -14.10 18.99
C ALA A 88 -28.15 -14.05 18.87
N THR A 89 -27.54 -15.20 18.55
CA THR A 89 -26.07 -15.34 18.54
C THR A 89 -25.46 -15.32 17.14
N ARG A 90 -26.23 -14.99 16.10
CA ARG A 90 -25.81 -15.11 14.70
C ARG A 90 -24.95 -13.96 14.22
N LEU A 91 -25.04 -12.80 14.85
CA LEU A 91 -24.39 -11.57 14.39
C LEU A 91 -23.79 -10.83 15.59
N LEU A 92 -22.59 -10.30 15.41
CA LEU A 92 -22.03 -9.23 16.21
C LEU A 92 -21.54 -8.14 15.24
N ALA A 93 -22.01 -6.91 15.44
CA ALA A 93 -21.62 -5.72 14.72
C ALA A 93 -21.02 -4.73 15.72
N VAL A 94 -19.80 -4.28 15.46
CA VAL A 94 -19.05 -3.38 16.35
C VAL A 94 -18.75 -2.10 15.59
N ASP A 95 -18.88 -0.95 16.24
CA ASP A 95 -18.35 0.31 15.72
C ASP A 95 -17.97 1.24 16.86
N LEU A 96 -17.00 2.12 16.58
CA LEU A 96 -16.54 3.14 17.51
C LEU A 96 -17.53 4.31 17.61
N VAL A 97 -18.25 4.63 16.53
CA VAL A 97 -19.10 5.82 16.44
C VAL A 97 -20.54 5.49 16.81
N THR A 98 -20.99 6.02 17.93
CA THR A 98 -22.34 5.77 18.48
C THR A 98 -23.45 6.12 17.48
N ASP A 99 -23.37 7.27 16.83
CA ASP A 99 -24.39 7.74 15.88
C ASP A 99 -24.57 6.79 14.68
N SER A 100 -23.46 6.24 14.16
CA SER A 100 -23.48 5.29 13.05
C SER A 100 -24.17 3.98 13.44
N ILE A 101 -23.94 3.49 14.67
CA ILE A 101 -24.64 2.33 15.22
C ILE A 101 -26.14 2.61 15.35
N GLU A 102 -26.55 3.77 15.84
CA GLU A 102 -27.96 4.10 15.99
C GLU A 102 -28.69 4.21 14.64
N ILE A 103 -28.02 4.72 13.59
CA ILE A 103 -28.52 4.66 12.21
C ILE A 103 -28.70 3.21 11.76
N THR A 104 -27.69 2.37 11.97
CA THR A 104 -27.74 0.95 11.58
C THR A 104 -28.86 0.20 12.31
N LYS A 105 -28.99 0.40 13.64
CA LYS A 105 -30.06 -0.21 14.45
C LYS A 105 -31.44 0.16 13.93
N LYS A 106 -31.65 1.41 13.50
CA LYS A 106 -32.93 1.84 12.89
C LYS A 106 -33.20 1.11 11.57
N LYS A 107 -32.22 1.05 10.66
CA LYS A 107 -32.35 0.29 9.39
C LYS A 107 -32.71 -1.18 9.66
N VAL A 108 -32.01 -1.82 10.59
CA VAL A 108 -32.26 -3.23 11.00
C VAL A 108 -33.62 -3.40 11.67
N ALA A 109 -34.04 -2.47 12.53
CA ALA A 109 -35.35 -2.51 13.17
C ALA A 109 -36.48 -2.48 12.14
N THR A 110 -36.43 -1.56 11.17
CA THR A 110 -37.44 -1.47 10.09
C THR A 110 -37.53 -2.76 9.28
N LEU A 111 -36.38 -3.38 8.98
CA LEU A 111 -36.32 -4.65 8.27
C LEU A 111 -36.98 -5.80 9.05
N LEU A 112 -36.73 -5.86 10.36
CA LEU A 112 -37.36 -6.84 11.25
C LEU A 112 -38.87 -6.58 11.42
N GLU A 113 -39.30 -5.32 11.55
CA GLU A 113 -40.73 -4.95 11.62
C GLU A 113 -41.48 -5.40 10.36
N THR A 114 -40.88 -5.20 9.19
CA THR A 114 -41.43 -5.62 7.88
C THR A 114 -41.63 -7.14 7.81
N ARG A 115 -40.81 -7.91 8.54
CA ARG A 115 -40.94 -9.37 8.67
C ARG A 115 -41.82 -9.81 9.83
N GLY A 116 -42.46 -8.87 10.54
CA GLY A 116 -43.44 -9.12 11.60
C GLY A 116 -42.83 -9.41 12.97
N TYR A 117 -41.60 -8.99 13.25
CA TYR A 117 -41.05 -9.02 14.61
C TYR A 117 -41.68 -7.95 15.49
N ARG A 118 -41.98 -8.31 16.75
CA ARG A 118 -42.55 -7.39 17.74
C ARG A 118 -41.46 -6.50 18.34
N ALA A 119 -41.82 -5.33 18.84
CA ALA A 119 -40.88 -4.39 19.46
C ALA A 119 -39.92 -5.03 20.49
N LEU A 120 -40.44 -5.86 21.40
CA LEU A 120 -39.61 -6.57 22.40
C LEU A 120 -38.64 -7.58 21.77
N GLU A 121 -39.05 -8.26 20.69
CA GLU A 121 -38.18 -9.17 19.94
C GLU A 121 -37.03 -8.39 19.27
N ILE A 122 -37.36 -7.24 18.66
CA ILE A 122 -36.40 -6.37 17.98
C ILE A 122 -35.39 -5.80 18.97
N THR A 123 -35.85 -5.19 20.06
CA THR A 123 -34.95 -4.64 21.10
C THR A 123 -34.01 -5.72 21.65
N SER A 124 -34.53 -6.94 21.87
CA SER A 124 -33.71 -8.07 22.33
C SER A 124 -32.60 -8.44 21.32
N LEU A 125 -32.91 -8.48 20.02
CA LEU A 125 -31.92 -8.76 18.98
C LEU A 125 -30.89 -7.63 18.86
N LEU A 126 -31.33 -6.37 18.81
CA LEU A 126 -30.44 -5.22 18.69
C LEU A 126 -29.45 -5.12 19.88
N ASN A 127 -29.91 -5.42 21.10
CA ASN A 127 -29.04 -5.41 22.28
C ASN A 127 -27.99 -6.53 22.26
N GLN A 128 -28.24 -7.62 21.55
CA GLN A 128 -27.30 -8.74 21.43
C GLN A 128 -26.35 -8.58 20.24
N TRP A 129 -26.82 -7.96 19.17
CA TRP A 129 -26.06 -7.85 17.92
C TRP A 129 -25.11 -6.66 17.88
N PHE A 130 -25.34 -5.58 18.64
CA PHE A 130 -24.52 -4.37 18.53
C PHE A 130 -23.66 -4.13 19.76
N LEU A 131 -22.39 -3.81 19.53
CA LEU A 131 -21.45 -3.34 20.54
C LEU A 131 -20.87 -1.99 20.11
N THR A 132 -21.12 -0.95 20.90
CA THR A 132 -20.49 0.37 20.71
C THR A 132 -19.16 0.42 21.46
N GLY A 133 -18.07 0.69 20.76
CA GLY A 133 -16.76 0.90 21.35
C GLY A 133 -15.60 0.57 20.42
N ASP A 134 -14.39 0.74 20.94
CA ASP A 134 -13.17 0.40 20.21
C ASP A 134 -13.05 -1.12 20.02
N PHE A 135 -13.29 -1.57 18.78
CA PHE A 135 -13.18 -2.97 18.42
C PHE A 135 -11.83 -3.58 18.78
N LEU A 136 -10.72 -2.86 18.67
CA LEU A 136 -9.39 -3.39 18.97
C LEU A 136 -9.18 -3.61 20.48
N LEU A 137 -9.86 -2.84 21.32
CA LEU A 137 -9.79 -2.98 22.78
C LEU A 137 -10.85 -3.93 23.37
N ALA A 138 -11.97 -4.14 22.66
CA ALA A 138 -13.09 -4.97 23.12
C ALA A 138 -12.67 -6.42 23.44
N ASP A 139 -13.23 -6.98 24.50
CA ASP A 139 -13.05 -8.40 24.83
C ASP A 139 -14.15 -9.22 24.16
N ILE A 140 -13.76 -10.02 23.16
CA ILE A 140 -14.70 -10.76 22.32
C ILE A 140 -14.23 -12.21 22.28
N MET A 141 -15.14 -13.13 22.59
CA MET A 141 -14.85 -14.56 22.56
C MET A 141 -14.67 -15.07 21.13
N PRO A 142 -13.60 -15.85 20.84
CA PRO A 142 -13.35 -16.44 19.53
C PRO A 142 -14.33 -17.60 19.27
N ASP A 143 -15.19 -17.46 18.25
CA ASP A 143 -16.14 -18.48 17.78
C ASP A 143 -16.87 -17.98 16.51
N PHE A 144 -16.22 -17.18 15.67
CA PHE A 144 -16.84 -16.65 14.46
C PHE A 144 -16.58 -17.57 13.28
N THR A 145 -17.65 -17.91 12.56
CA THR A 145 -17.57 -18.70 11.33
C THR A 145 -17.23 -17.81 10.14
N HIS A 146 -17.72 -16.57 10.16
CA HIS A 146 -17.45 -15.58 9.12
C HIS A 146 -17.10 -14.25 9.79
N VAL A 147 -16.08 -13.58 9.26
CA VAL A 147 -15.85 -12.16 9.47
C VAL A 147 -15.97 -11.48 8.12
N ILE A 148 -16.74 -10.40 8.03
CA ILE A 148 -16.90 -9.66 6.79
C ILE A 148 -16.99 -8.17 7.08
N GLY A 149 -16.46 -7.32 6.20
CA GLY A 149 -16.62 -5.87 6.36
C GLY A 149 -15.61 -5.03 5.61
N ASN A 150 -15.61 -3.74 5.94
CA ASN A 150 -14.69 -2.73 5.41
C ASN A 150 -13.96 -2.05 6.59
N PRO A 151 -12.75 -2.51 6.97
CA PRO A 151 -12.04 -1.95 8.11
C PRO A 151 -11.61 -0.48 7.87
N PRO A 152 -11.32 0.30 8.94
CA PRO A 152 -11.12 1.74 8.83
C PRO A 152 -9.79 2.14 8.16
N TYR A 153 -9.83 3.18 7.32
CA TYR A 153 -8.67 3.72 6.58
C TYR A 153 -7.95 4.82 7.34
N VAL A 154 -7.53 4.52 8.57
CA VAL A 154 -6.88 5.51 9.45
C VAL A 154 -5.36 5.32 9.46
N ARG A 155 -4.63 6.40 9.17
CA ARG A 155 -3.16 6.42 9.29
C ARG A 155 -2.74 6.49 10.75
N VAL A 156 -1.62 5.87 11.10
CA VAL A 156 -1.10 5.86 12.49
C VAL A 156 -0.83 7.25 13.04
N GLU A 157 -0.49 8.22 12.19
CA GLU A 157 -0.25 9.59 12.61
C GLU A 157 -1.51 10.30 13.15
N ASN A 158 -2.70 9.78 12.80
CA ASN A 158 -3.99 10.29 13.24
C ASN A 158 -4.51 9.57 14.50
N VAL A 159 -3.83 8.52 14.96
CA VAL A 159 -4.21 7.79 16.17
C VAL A 159 -3.53 8.43 17.39
N PRO A 160 -4.26 8.70 18.49
CA PRO A 160 -3.65 9.19 19.73
C PRO A 160 -2.48 8.30 20.19
N LYS A 161 -1.36 8.92 20.60
CA LYS A 161 -0.10 8.19 20.87
C LYS A 161 -0.24 7.08 21.93
N SER A 162 -0.98 7.35 22.99
CA SER A 162 -1.28 6.41 24.07
C SER A 162 -2.07 5.20 23.58
N LEU A 163 -3.10 5.44 22.78
CA LEU A 163 -3.91 4.40 22.15
C LEU A 163 -3.08 3.57 21.15
N LEU A 164 -2.27 4.23 20.33
CA LEU A 164 -1.34 3.57 19.41
C LEU A 164 -0.34 2.66 20.14
N ASN A 165 0.19 3.10 21.29
CA ASN A 165 1.08 2.27 22.11
C ASN A 165 0.38 1.02 22.63
N GLU A 166 -0.89 1.14 23.04
CA GLU A 166 -1.68 -0.01 23.50
C GLU A 166 -1.98 -0.97 22.35
N TYR A 167 -2.34 -0.47 21.16
CA TYR A 167 -2.54 -1.32 19.98
C TYR A 167 -1.26 -2.08 19.62
N ARG A 168 -0.10 -1.42 19.60
CA ARG A 168 1.19 -2.07 19.35
C ARG A 168 1.58 -3.11 20.39
N ARG A 169 1.11 -2.93 21.63
CA ARG A 169 1.30 -3.92 22.70
C ARG A 169 0.44 -5.17 22.48
N ARG A 170 -0.78 -5.00 21.95
CA ARG A 170 -1.75 -6.09 21.73
C ARG A 170 -1.54 -6.84 20.41
N PHE A 171 -1.10 -6.14 19.36
CA PHE A 171 -1.07 -6.65 18.00
C PHE A 171 0.34 -6.62 17.43
N CYS A 172 0.92 -7.79 17.21
CA CYS A 172 2.30 -7.93 16.76
C CYS A 172 2.49 -7.52 15.28
N THR A 173 1.40 -7.39 14.53
CA THR A 173 1.42 -6.96 13.12
C THR A 173 1.49 -5.44 12.96
N MET A 174 1.22 -4.66 14.01
CA MET A 174 1.21 -3.20 13.97
C MET A 174 2.61 -2.58 14.04
N ASN A 175 3.45 -2.88 13.06
CA ASN A 175 4.82 -2.37 12.95
C ASN A 175 4.94 -1.13 12.07
N ASP A 176 6.05 -0.41 12.17
CA ASP A 176 6.37 0.75 11.34
C ASP A 176 5.21 1.78 11.29
N ARG A 177 4.79 2.15 10.06
CA ARG A 177 3.64 3.02 9.76
C ARG A 177 2.45 2.22 9.22
N ALA A 178 2.18 1.06 9.81
CA ALA A 178 1.02 0.22 9.46
C ALA A 178 -0.30 0.92 9.80
N ASP A 179 -1.12 1.22 8.79
CA ASP A 179 -2.46 1.79 8.97
C ASP A 179 -3.37 0.90 9.86
N LEU A 180 -4.43 1.50 10.41
CA LEU A 180 -5.25 0.89 11.46
C LEU A 180 -5.99 -0.39 11.04
N TYR A 181 -6.23 -0.62 9.75
CA TYR A 181 -6.83 -1.88 9.29
C TYR A 181 -5.92 -3.11 9.52
N ILE A 182 -4.61 -2.94 9.74
CA ILE A 182 -3.67 -4.05 9.98
C ILE A 182 -3.99 -4.82 11.27
N PRO A 183 -4.09 -4.17 12.45
CA PRO A 183 -4.52 -4.86 13.65
C PRO A 183 -5.97 -5.38 13.58
N PHE A 184 -6.84 -4.81 12.72
CA PHE A 184 -8.17 -5.39 12.46
C PHE A 184 -8.05 -6.77 11.80
N TYR A 185 -7.17 -6.95 10.80
CA TYR A 185 -6.89 -8.29 10.26
C TYR A 185 -6.41 -9.25 11.35
N GLU A 186 -5.39 -8.88 12.14
CA GLU A 186 -4.85 -9.76 13.20
C GLU A 186 -5.93 -10.15 14.22
N LYS A 187 -6.73 -9.19 14.70
CA LYS A 187 -7.80 -9.46 15.65
C LYS A 187 -8.90 -10.32 15.05
N CYS A 188 -9.40 -10.00 13.88
CA CYS A 188 -10.48 -10.76 13.26
C CYS A 188 -10.07 -12.19 12.92
N LEU A 189 -8.83 -12.40 12.45
CA LEU A 189 -8.29 -13.73 12.19
C LEU A 189 -8.21 -14.57 13.48
N SER A 190 -7.81 -13.98 14.61
CA SER A 190 -7.74 -14.70 15.90
C SER A 190 -9.13 -15.03 16.48
N LEU A 191 -10.17 -14.29 16.09
CA LEU A 191 -11.56 -14.53 16.48
C LEU A 191 -12.26 -15.63 15.66
N LEU A 192 -11.64 -16.10 14.57
CA LEU A 192 -12.18 -17.19 13.76
C LEU A 192 -12.12 -18.53 14.51
N LYS A 193 -13.21 -19.29 14.42
CA LYS A 193 -13.16 -20.72 14.71
C LYS A 193 -12.40 -21.46 13.60
N ASP A 194 -12.12 -22.73 13.83
CA ASP A 194 -11.52 -23.58 12.79
C ASP A 194 -12.47 -23.69 11.58
N ASP A 195 -11.88 -23.68 10.39
CA ASP A 195 -12.56 -23.54 9.09
C ASP A 195 -13.36 -22.22 8.93
N GLY A 196 -13.20 -21.27 9.84
CA GLY A 196 -13.76 -19.93 9.71
C GLY A 196 -13.04 -19.13 8.63
N CYS A 197 -13.75 -18.16 8.05
CA CYS A 197 -13.23 -17.30 6.99
C CYS A 197 -13.44 -15.82 7.29
N LEU A 198 -12.51 -15.00 6.82
CA LEU A 198 -12.56 -13.54 6.83
C LEU A 198 -12.62 -13.06 5.39
N SER A 199 -13.50 -12.11 5.06
CA SER A 199 -13.51 -11.40 3.78
C SER A 199 -13.57 -9.90 4.00
N PHE A 200 -12.49 -9.19 3.67
CA PHE A 200 -12.44 -7.74 3.76
C PHE A 200 -12.30 -7.10 2.39
N ILE A 201 -13.01 -5.99 2.21
CA ILE A 201 -12.69 -5.00 1.18
C ILE A 201 -11.78 -3.95 1.84
N CYS A 202 -10.50 -3.95 1.51
CA CYS A 202 -9.55 -2.99 2.07
C CYS A 202 -8.39 -2.75 1.11
N THR A 203 -7.49 -1.81 1.43
CA THR A 203 -6.31 -1.59 0.59
C THR A 203 -5.44 -2.86 0.49
N ASP A 204 -4.92 -3.14 -0.70
CA ASP A 204 -4.02 -4.27 -0.96
C ASP A 204 -2.54 -3.98 -0.64
N ARG A 205 -2.21 -2.76 -0.22
CA ARG A 205 -0.82 -2.29 -0.10
C ARG A 205 0.02 -3.15 0.85
N TRP A 206 -0.60 -3.68 1.90
CA TRP A 206 0.05 -4.56 2.87
C TRP A 206 0.52 -5.89 2.26
N THR A 207 0.00 -6.30 1.10
CA THR A 207 0.47 -7.51 0.40
C THR A 207 1.88 -7.35 -0.17
N LYS A 208 2.35 -6.10 -0.37
CA LYS A 208 3.66 -5.80 -0.96
C LYS A 208 4.57 -4.97 -0.07
N ASN A 209 4.01 -4.03 0.69
CA ASN A 209 4.79 -3.08 1.49
C ASN A 209 5.46 -3.72 2.71
N THR A 210 6.52 -3.07 3.21
CA THR A 210 7.30 -3.54 4.35
C THR A 210 6.48 -3.63 5.64
N TYR A 211 5.62 -2.65 5.92
CA TYR A 211 4.78 -2.65 7.13
C TYR A 211 3.85 -3.88 7.21
N GLY A 212 3.46 -4.45 6.07
CA GLY A 212 2.61 -5.64 6.01
C GLY A 212 3.36 -6.97 6.24
N ARG A 213 4.68 -6.94 6.43
CA ARG A 213 5.53 -8.13 6.58
C ARG A 213 5.03 -9.07 7.66
N SER A 214 4.75 -8.54 8.85
CA SER A 214 4.31 -9.34 9.99
C SER A 214 2.92 -9.93 9.79
N LEU A 215 2.00 -9.20 9.12
CA LEU A 215 0.69 -9.73 8.78
C LEU A 215 0.79 -10.87 7.74
N ARG A 216 1.63 -10.71 6.70
CA ARG A 216 1.87 -11.80 5.73
C ARG A 216 2.47 -13.03 6.40
N LYS A 217 3.40 -12.83 7.34
CA LYS A 217 3.96 -13.93 8.14
C LYS A 217 2.90 -14.61 9.01
N LEU A 218 2.06 -13.85 9.71
CA LEU A 218 0.96 -14.40 10.50
C LEU A 218 0.04 -15.27 9.64
N ILE A 219 -0.33 -14.76 8.45
CA ILE A 219 -1.16 -15.49 7.50
C ILE A 219 -0.45 -16.76 7.03
N ASN A 220 0.82 -16.66 6.64
CA ASN A 220 1.61 -17.81 6.25
C ASN A 220 1.67 -18.90 7.32
N ASP A 221 1.77 -18.52 8.59
CA ASP A 221 2.02 -19.47 9.67
C ASP A 221 0.75 -20.27 10.03
N SER A 222 -0.42 -19.63 10.10
CA SER A 222 -1.65 -20.26 10.64
C SER A 222 -2.90 -20.13 9.77
N TYR A 223 -2.83 -19.43 8.64
CA TYR A 223 -3.99 -19.12 7.78
C TYR A 223 -3.68 -19.43 6.31
N GLY A 224 -4.66 -19.18 5.44
CA GLY A 224 -4.57 -19.43 4.02
C GLY A 224 -5.32 -18.35 3.23
N LEU A 225 -4.69 -17.84 2.18
CA LEU A 225 -5.33 -16.91 1.25
C LEU A 225 -6.16 -17.72 0.25
N GLU A 226 -7.48 -17.62 0.33
CA GLU A 226 -8.41 -18.38 -0.51
C GLU A 226 -8.81 -17.57 -1.76
N LEU A 227 -8.99 -16.25 -1.61
CA LEU A 227 -9.35 -15.35 -2.70
C LEU A 227 -8.60 -14.01 -2.57
N PHE A 228 -8.16 -13.51 -3.72
CA PHE A 228 -7.75 -12.13 -3.86
C PHE A 228 -8.32 -11.54 -5.15
N ILE A 229 -9.08 -10.45 -5.01
CA ILE A 229 -9.60 -9.67 -6.14
C ILE A 229 -9.10 -8.24 -6.01
N ASP A 230 -8.25 -7.79 -6.92
CA ASP A 230 -7.94 -6.36 -7.02
C ASP A 230 -9.04 -5.59 -7.75
N LEU A 231 -9.38 -4.43 -7.21
CA LEU A 231 -10.45 -3.56 -7.71
C LEU A 231 -9.86 -2.30 -8.37
N TYR A 232 -8.70 -2.42 -9.02
CA TYR A 232 -8.08 -1.29 -9.71
C TYR A 232 -8.99 -0.80 -10.85
N GLY A 233 -9.36 0.48 -10.84
CA GLY A 233 -10.23 1.05 -11.88
C GLY A 233 -11.70 0.69 -11.74
N VAL A 234 -12.10 0.09 -10.62
CA VAL A 234 -13.49 -0.27 -10.32
C VAL A 234 -14.01 0.59 -9.17
N ASP A 235 -15.18 1.21 -9.37
CA ASP A 235 -15.86 2.00 -8.34
C ASP A 235 -16.50 1.07 -7.30
N ALA A 236 -15.79 0.77 -6.20
CA ALA A 236 -16.30 -0.10 -5.14
C ALA A 236 -17.00 0.65 -3.99
N PHE A 237 -16.84 1.98 -3.93
CA PHE A 237 -17.32 2.83 -2.84
C PHE A 237 -18.27 3.90 -3.37
N GLU A 238 -19.13 4.45 -2.50
CA GLU A 238 -20.10 5.49 -2.88
C GLU A 238 -19.45 6.84 -3.25
N LYS A 239 -18.22 7.07 -2.79
CA LYS A 239 -17.41 8.25 -3.13
C LYS A 239 -16.15 7.79 -3.86
N GLU A 240 -15.64 8.61 -4.77
CA GLU A 240 -14.36 8.37 -5.43
C GLU A 240 -13.23 8.45 -4.39
N VAL A 241 -12.71 7.29 -3.98
CA VAL A 241 -11.59 7.20 -3.04
C VAL A 241 -10.33 6.86 -3.82
N MET A 242 -9.27 7.65 -3.67
CA MET A 242 -7.94 7.42 -4.24
C MET A 242 -7.18 6.24 -3.58
N THR A 243 -7.86 5.14 -3.29
CA THR A 243 -7.28 3.93 -2.67
C THR A 243 -7.20 2.78 -3.68
N TYR A 244 -6.44 1.74 -3.33
CA TYR A 244 -6.33 0.49 -4.11
C TYR A 244 -7.08 -0.60 -3.36
N PRO A 245 -8.41 -0.61 -3.40
CA PRO A 245 -9.16 -1.62 -2.68
C PRO A 245 -8.96 -2.98 -3.35
N ALA A 246 -8.98 -4.01 -2.51
CA ALA A 246 -9.04 -5.39 -2.91
C ALA A 246 -9.97 -6.13 -1.96
N ILE A 247 -10.67 -7.12 -2.50
CA ILE A 247 -11.37 -8.12 -1.69
C ILE A 247 -10.36 -9.22 -1.37
N THR A 248 -10.05 -9.39 -0.09
CA THR A 248 -9.15 -10.43 0.40
C THR A 248 -9.94 -11.40 1.28
N GLN A 249 -10.00 -12.67 0.87
CA GLN A 249 -10.59 -13.74 1.68
C GLN A 249 -9.50 -14.65 2.26
N ILE A 250 -9.49 -14.78 3.58
CA ILE A 250 -8.52 -15.56 4.33
C ILE A 250 -9.27 -16.58 5.18
N ILE A 251 -8.85 -17.84 5.12
CA ILE A 251 -9.39 -18.91 5.95
C ILE A 251 -8.44 -19.23 7.11
N LYS A 252 -9.00 -19.68 8.24
CA LYS A 252 -8.21 -20.27 9.32
C LYS A 252 -7.81 -21.69 8.94
N GLY A 253 -6.52 -21.99 8.99
CA GLY A 253 -5.95 -23.22 8.42
C GLY A 253 -5.23 -22.97 7.08
N LYS A 254 -4.64 -24.00 6.50
CA LYS A 254 -3.86 -23.87 5.26
C LYS A 254 -4.77 -23.91 4.04
N CYS A 255 -4.44 -23.09 3.05
CA CYS A 255 -5.07 -23.10 1.74
C CYS A 255 -4.02 -23.49 0.68
N GLU A 256 -4.28 -24.53 -0.11
CA GLU A 256 -3.34 -24.94 -1.17
C GLU A 256 -3.42 -24.05 -2.42
N GLN A 257 -4.57 -23.43 -2.64
CA GLN A 257 -4.92 -22.75 -3.89
C GLN A 257 -5.63 -21.44 -3.61
N THR A 258 -5.12 -20.37 -4.20
CA THR A 258 -5.76 -19.06 -4.17
C THR A 258 -6.43 -18.78 -5.51
N VAL A 259 -7.69 -18.38 -5.47
CA VAL A 259 -8.38 -17.81 -6.63
C VAL A 259 -7.94 -16.35 -6.80
N LEU A 260 -7.48 -16.01 -8.01
CA LEU A 260 -7.09 -14.66 -8.38
C LEU A 260 -8.01 -14.10 -9.44
N LYS A 261 -8.32 -12.82 -9.30
CA LYS A 261 -9.08 -12.08 -10.30
C LYS A 261 -8.69 -10.61 -10.31
N HIS A 262 -8.55 -10.08 -11.52
CA HIS A 262 -8.40 -8.65 -11.77
C HIS A 262 -9.77 -8.09 -12.16
N GLU A 263 -10.20 -7.03 -11.48
CA GLU A 263 -11.48 -6.35 -11.72
C GLU A 263 -12.70 -7.26 -11.49
N THR A 264 -13.86 -6.64 -11.31
CA THR A 264 -15.14 -7.35 -11.13
C THR A 264 -16.28 -6.44 -11.52
N ASP A 265 -17.34 -7.03 -12.07
CA ASP A 265 -18.59 -6.33 -12.36
C ASP A 265 -19.58 -6.41 -11.18
N PHE A 266 -19.17 -7.07 -10.08
CA PHE A 266 -19.98 -7.37 -8.89
C PHE A 266 -21.29 -8.10 -9.19
N SER A 267 -21.42 -8.74 -10.35
CA SER A 267 -22.65 -9.45 -10.72
C SER A 267 -22.82 -10.73 -9.92
N CYS A 268 -24.08 -11.14 -9.72
CA CYS A 268 -24.42 -12.40 -9.06
C CYS A 268 -23.85 -13.62 -9.82
N SER A 269 -23.83 -13.58 -11.15
CA SER A 269 -23.22 -14.63 -11.99
C SER A 269 -21.73 -14.78 -11.69
N GLU A 270 -21.01 -13.65 -11.60
CA GLU A 270 -19.59 -13.63 -11.29
C GLU A 270 -19.31 -14.09 -9.86
N ALA A 271 -20.09 -13.63 -8.88
CA ALA A 271 -19.97 -14.07 -7.49
C ALA A 271 -20.10 -15.61 -7.36
N ASN A 272 -21.09 -16.21 -8.03
CA ASN A 272 -21.27 -17.66 -8.03
C ASN A 272 -20.13 -18.42 -8.73
N LYS A 273 -19.54 -17.83 -9.77
CA LYS A 273 -18.37 -18.38 -10.46
C LYS A 273 -17.14 -18.35 -9.56
N VAL A 274 -16.91 -17.26 -8.83
CA VAL A 274 -15.83 -17.14 -7.83
C VAL A 274 -16.03 -18.16 -6.71
N LEU A 275 -17.23 -18.24 -6.13
CA LEU A 275 -17.55 -19.23 -5.09
C LEU A 275 -17.33 -20.67 -5.59
N SER A 276 -17.68 -20.96 -6.85
CA SER A 276 -17.46 -22.27 -7.45
C SER A 276 -15.97 -22.60 -7.60
N ALA A 277 -15.15 -21.63 -7.99
CA ALA A 277 -13.70 -21.78 -8.09
C ALA A 277 -13.06 -22.03 -6.73
N ILE A 278 -13.50 -21.30 -5.69
CA ILE A 278 -13.07 -21.51 -4.30
C ILE A 278 -13.39 -22.94 -3.84
N LYS A 279 -14.57 -23.45 -4.18
CA LYS A 279 -14.99 -24.85 -3.92
C LYS A 279 -14.29 -25.89 -4.82
N GLY A 280 -13.24 -25.50 -5.56
CA GLY A 280 -12.44 -26.40 -6.40
C GLY A 280 -13.10 -26.82 -7.72
N LYS A 281 -14.20 -26.19 -8.13
CA LYS A 281 -14.83 -26.49 -9.43
C LYS A 281 -14.06 -25.84 -10.56
N SER A 282 -14.01 -26.52 -11.72
CA SER A 282 -13.38 -25.97 -12.93
C SER A 282 -14.12 -24.71 -13.39
N THR A 283 -13.39 -23.59 -13.48
CA THR A 283 -13.88 -22.31 -14.00
C THR A 283 -12.82 -21.68 -14.89
N SER A 284 -13.15 -20.58 -15.56
CA SER A 284 -12.16 -19.79 -16.31
C SER A 284 -11.32 -18.84 -15.42
N LEU A 285 -11.48 -18.89 -14.09
CA LEU A 285 -10.73 -18.02 -13.17
C LEU A 285 -9.33 -18.57 -12.95
N GLN A 286 -8.39 -17.66 -12.69
CA GLN A 286 -7.02 -18.03 -12.42
C GLN A 286 -6.91 -18.61 -11.01
N VAL A 287 -6.32 -19.79 -10.89
CA VAL A 287 -6.05 -20.44 -9.60
C VAL A 287 -4.56 -20.67 -9.47
N ARG A 288 -3.96 -20.28 -8.34
CA ARG A 288 -2.51 -20.39 -8.11
C ARG A 288 -2.19 -21.02 -6.78
N LYS A 289 -1.09 -21.79 -6.77
CA LYS A 289 -0.49 -22.34 -5.55
C LYS A 289 0.61 -21.42 -5.03
N ALA A 290 0.85 -21.47 -3.72
CA ALA A 290 2.00 -20.85 -3.05
C ALA A 290 2.12 -19.32 -3.25
N ILE A 291 1.00 -18.58 -3.28
CA ILE A 291 1.03 -17.11 -3.25
C ILE A 291 1.56 -16.61 -1.90
N VAL A 292 1.04 -17.20 -0.83
CA VAL A 292 1.50 -16.93 0.53
C VAL A 292 2.83 -17.67 0.73
N ASN A 293 3.90 -16.92 0.95
CA ASN A 293 5.26 -17.46 1.11
C ASN A 293 6.03 -16.69 2.18
N GLY A 294 5.88 -17.15 3.42
CA GLY A 294 6.51 -16.53 4.58
C GLY A 294 6.09 -15.07 4.74
N ASP A 295 7.09 -14.20 4.85
CA ASP A 295 6.92 -12.77 5.07
C ASP A 295 7.12 -11.93 3.78
N LYS A 296 7.35 -12.60 2.64
CA LYS A 296 7.66 -11.97 1.36
C LYS A 296 6.43 -11.32 0.73
N PRO A 297 6.61 -10.28 -0.12
CA PRO A 297 5.55 -9.72 -0.93
C PRO A 297 4.80 -10.78 -1.75
N TRP A 298 3.47 -10.65 -1.86
CA TRP A 298 2.66 -11.53 -2.69
C TRP A 298 2.77 -11.13 -4.16
N LEU A 299 3.18 -12.09 -4.99
CA LEU A 299 3.31 -11.92 -6.43
C LEU A 299 2.04 -12.37 -7.13
N LEU A 300 1.12 -11.43 -7.34
CA LEU A 300 -0.26 -11.67 -7.81
C LEU A 300 -0.42 -11.65 -9.34
N GLY A 301 0.69 -11.57 -10.11
CA GLY A 301 0.68 -11.60 -11.58
C GLY A 301 0.32 -12.98 -12.18
N SER A 302 0.35 -13.07 -13.51
CA SER A 302 0.10 -14.33 -14.20
C SER A 302 1.16 -15.40 -13.89
N SER A 303 0.80 -16.68 -14.02
CA SER A 303 1.74 -17.78 -13.73
C SER A 303 3.01 -17.69 -14.60
N ASP A 304 2.85 -17.42 -15.89
CA ASP A 304 3.97 -17.25 -16.82
C ASP A 304 4.82 -16.01 -16.49
N GLN A 305 4.19 -14.88 -16.12
CA GLN A 305 4.89 -13.67 -15.68
C GLN A 305 5.78 -13.91 -14.45
N ILE A 306 5.24 -14.59 -13.44
CA ILE A 306 6.00 -14.90 -12.22
C ILE A 306 7.08 -15.95 -12.50
N ALA A 307 6.81 -16.94 -13.33
CA ALA A 307 7.82 -17.92 -13.75
C ALA A 307 9.01 -17.23 -14.45
N LEU A 308 8.75 -16.25 -15.31
CA LEU A 308 9.79 -15.44 -15.94
C LEU A 308 10.58 -14.63 -14.90
N ILE A 309 9.91 -13.95 -13.97
CA ILE A 309 10.59 -13.21 -12.88
C ILE A 309 11.51 -14.16 -12.09
N HIS A 310 11.00 -15.29 -11.61
CA HIS A 310 11.81 -16.25 -10.85
C HIS A 310 12.99 -16.82 -11.64
N LYS A 311 12.82 -17.08 -12.95
CA LYS A 311 13.92 -17.50 -13.83
C LYS A 311 15.01 -16.43 -13.86
N LEU A 312 14.64 -15.17 -14.03
CA LEU A 312 15.58 -14.05 -14.09
C LEU A 312 16.26 -13.80 -12.73
N GLU A 313 15.53 -13.93 -11.62
CA GLU A 313 16.08 -13.84 -10.26
C GLU A 313 17.07 -14.94 -9.92
N LYS A 314 16.89 -16.15 -10.46
CA LYS A 314 17.82 -17.26 -10.28
C LYS A 314 19.07 -17.11 -11.15
N LYS A 315 18.94 -16.55 -12.35
CA LYS A 315 20.01 -16.49 -13.35
C LYS A 315 20.92 -15.27 -13.21
N TYR A 316 20.36 -14.12 -12.83
CA TYR A 316 21.09 -12.84 -12.88
C TYR A 316 21.19 -12.19 -11.49
N PRO A 317 22.30 -11.49 -11.21
CA PRO A 317 22.50 -10.75 -9.96
C PRO A 317 21.56 -9.53 -9.84
N LEU A 318 21.47 -8.95 -8.65
CA LEU A 318 20.78 -7.67 -8.42
C LEU A 318 21.50 -6.54 -9.17
N LEU A 319 20.77 -5.49 -9.51
CA LEU A 319 21.32 -4.30 -10.16
C LEU A 319 22.51 -3.69 -9.39
N GLU A 320 22.49 -3.71 -8.06
CA GLU A 320 23.63 -3.16 -7.29
C GLU A 320 24.85 -4.10 -7.26
N GLU A 321 24.66 -5.40 -7.54
CA GLU A 321 25.74 -6.39 -7.65
C GLU A 321 26.44 -6.32 -9.02
N THR A 322 25.90 -5.55 -9.99
CA THR A 322 26.53 -5.34 -11.31
C THR A 322 27.41 -4.10 -11.39
N GLY A 323 27.81 -3.52 -10.24
CA GLY A 323 28.63 -2.30 -10.21
C GLY A 323 27.83 -1.01 -10.44
N SER A 324 26.52 -1.05 -10.17
CA SER A 324 25.63 0.10 -10.20
C SER A 324 25.14 0.42 -8.79
N LYS A 325 24.65 1.64 -8.56
CA LYS A 325 24.12 2.08 -7.25
C LYS A 325 22.85 2.87 -7.45
N VAL A 326 21.83 2.58 -6.61
CA VAL A 326 20.57 3.31 -6.62
C VAL A 326 20.54 4.30 -5.46
N PHE A 327 20.27 5.56 -5.77
CA PHE A 327 20.17 6.65 -4.81
C PHE A 327 18.80 7.32 -4.85
N ILE A 328 18.52 8.07 -3.80
CA ILE A 328 17.34 8.93 -3.65
C ILE A 328 17.84 10.37 -3.65
N GLY A 329 17.16 11.26 -4.38
CA GLY A 329 17.46 12.70 -4.29
C GLY A 329 17.17 13.25 -2.89
N ALA A 330 17.77 14.39 -2.56
CA ALA A 330 17.72 14.90 -1.19
C ALA A 330 16.34 15.47 -0.82
N ALA A 331 15.84 15.10 0.35
CA ALA A 331 14.71 15.74 0.99
C ALA A 331 15.17 16.94 1.82
N THR A 332 14.62 18.11 1.52
CA THR A 332 14.98 19.36 2.22
C THR A 332 14.20 19.54 3.54
N GLY A 333 12.96 19.05 3.57
CA GLY A 333 12.00 19.32 4.65
C GLY A 333 11.31 20.69 4.57
N SER A 334 11.73 21.57 3.65
CA SER A 334 10.97 22.74 3.19
C SER A 334 11.51 23.19 1.83
N ASN A 335 10.92 22.71 0.73
CA ASN A 335 11.38 23.08 -0.61
C ASN A 335 11.25 24.59 -0.85
N LYS A 336 10.31 25.27 -0.20
CA LYS A 336 10.12 26.72 -0.31
C LYS A 336 11.34 27.51 0.15
N VAL A 337 12.06 27.03 1.16
CA VAL A 337 13.25 27.71 1.72
C VAL A 337 14.54 27.19 1.12
N TYR A 338 14.65 25.89 0.86
CA TYR A 338 15.91 25.30 0.40
C TYR A 338 16.03 25.19 -1.12
N ILE A 339 15.01 25.54 -1.91
CA ILE A 339 15.09 25.60 -3.37
C ILE A 339 14.85 27.03 -3.81
N VAL A 340 15.90 27.69 -4.28
CA VAL A 340 15.93 29.12 -4.61
C VAL A 340 16.14 29.36 -6.10
N ASP A 341 15.79 30.56 -6.54
CA ASP A 341 16.04 31.05 -7.91
C ASP A 341 17.49 31.51 -8.09
N LEU A 342 17.90 31.62 -9.35
CA LEU A 342 19.21 32.12 -9.76
C LEU A 342 19.57 33.47 -9.11
N ASP A 343 18.58 34.34 -8.88
CA ASP A 343 18.77 35.68 -8.32
C ASP A 343 19.32 35.67 -6.88
N PHE A 344 19.28 34.54 -6.17
CA PHE A 344 19.88 34.36 -4.84
C PHE A 344 21.37 33.97 -4.88
N VAL A 345 21.87 33.54 -6.05
CA VAL A 345 23.24 33.02 -6.20
C VAL A 345 24.24 34.17 -6.10
N GLY A 346 25.03 34.18 -5.02
CA GLY A 346 26.07 35.17 -4.76
C GLY A 346 25.57 36.50 -4.20
N SER A 347 24.29 36.82 -4.36
CA SER A 347 23.64 38.01 -3.80
C SER A 347 23.26 37.79 -2.33
N GLU A 348 22.35 36.85 -2.08
CA GLU A 348 21.76 36.53 -0.77
C GLU A 348 22.33 35.25 -0.16
N ILE A 349 22.94 34.38 -0.96
CA ILE A 349 23.55 33.14 -0.50
C ILE A 349 24.89 32.94 -1.22
N GLU A 350 25.90 32.47 -0.50
CA GLU A 350 27.22 32.16 -1.05
C GLU A 350 27.12 31.11 -2.16
N LYS A 351 27.85 31.33 -3.26
CA LYS A 351 27.78 30.49 -4.47
C LYS A 351 28.18 29.03 -4.16
N GLU A 352 29.18 28.81 -3.30
CA GLU A 352 29.59 27.46 -2.89
C GLU A 352 28.55 26.71 -2.06
N ARG A 353 27.51 27.40 -1.55
CA ARG A 353 26.42 26.77 -0.80
C ARG A 353 25.21 26.43 -1.67
N LEU A 354 25.30 26.63 -2.98
CA LEU A 354 24.23 26.40 -3.94
C LEU A 354 24.65 25.40 -5.00
N LEU A 355 23.82 24.39 -5.21
CA LEU A 355 24.00 23.39 -6.27
C LEU A 355 22.81 23.46 -7.23
N PRO A 356 22.99 23.34 -8.56
CA PRO A 356 21.87 23.23 -9.49
C PRO A 356 20.97 22.06 -9.09
N VAL A 357 19.66 22.30 -8.96
CA VAL A 357 18.70 21.28 -8.55
C VAL A 357 17.66 21.05 -9.62
N ILE A 358 17.21 19.80 -9.73
CA ILE A 358 16.10 19.40 -10.58
C ILE A 358 15.05 18.61 -9.79
N THR A 359 13.82 18.69 -10.26
CA THR A 359 12.64 18.03 -9.72
C THR A 359 11.94 17.23 -10.81
N ALA A 360 11.07 16.28 -10.43
CA ALA A 360 10.34 15.45 -11.39
C ALA A 360 9.52 16.27 -12.41
N ASN A 361 9.12 17.50 -12.06
CA ASN A 361 8.42 18.40 -12.97
C ASN A 361 9.25 18.79 -14.20
N GLU A 362 10.58 18.83 -14.09
CA GLU A 362 11.51 19.21 -15.15
C GLU A 362 11.85 18.04 -16.08
N LEU A 363 11.34 16.84 -15.78
CA LEU A 363 11.59 15.60 -16.54
C LEU A 363 10.37 15.13 -17.34
N LYS A 364 9.19 15.73 -17.15
CA LYS A 364 7.90 15.22 -17.65
C LYS A 364 7.83 15.05 -19.17
N ASN A 365 8.57 15.86 -19.93
CA ASN A 365 8.51 15.87 -21.39
C ASN A 365 9.52 14.92 -22.05
N GLY A 366 10.17 14.04 -21.28
CA GLY A 366 11.19 13.12 -21.80
C GLY A 366 12.52 13.80 -22.14
N SER A 367 12.72 15.03 -21.69
CA SER A 367 13.98 15.77 -21.73
C SER A 367 14.15 16.54 -20.42
N ILE A 368 15.39 16.96 -20.13
CA ILE A 368 15.69 17.78 -18.96
C ILE A 368 15.47 19.24 -19.34
N THR A 369 14.49 19.91 -18.73
CA THR A 369 14.26 21.36 -18.88
C THR A 369 14.51 22.05 -17.54
N TRP A 370 15.79 22.35 -17.24
CA TRP A 370 16.17 22.97 -15.97
C TRP A 370 15.63 24.40 -15.86
N LYS A 371 15.06 24.73 -14.70
CA LYS A 371 14.41 26.02 -14.44
C LYS A 371 15.29 27.03 -13.70
N ASN A 372 16.62 26.93 -13.84
CA ASN A 372 17.58 27.80 -13.14
C ASN A 372 17.39 27.82 -11.62
N LYS A 373 17.00 26.67 -11.04
CA LYS A 373 16.79 26.50 -9.60
C LYS A 373 18.02 25.90 -8.95
N PHE A 374 18.25 26.28 -7.69
CA PHE A 374 19.37 25.82 -6.88
C PHE A 374 18.90 25.27 -5.54
N ILE A 375 19.51 24.18 -5.08
CA ILE A 375 19.34 23.67 -3.73
C ILE A 375 20.39 24.29 -2.80
N VAL A 376 19.93 24.79 -1.66
CA VAL A 376 20.77 25.27 -0.57
C VAL A 376 21.37 24.06 0.14
N ASN A 377 22.69 23.92 0.05
CA ASN A 377 23.42 22.90 0.77
C ASN A 377 23.72 23.42 2.19
N THR A 378 23.44 22.61 3.22
CA THR A 378 23.78 22.91 4.63
C THR A 378 24.80 21.92 5.21
N TYR A 379 25.46 21.17 4.34
CA TYR A 379 26.45 20.15 4.69
C TYR A 379 27.78 20.33 3.93
N ASP A 380 28.87 19.89 4.55
CA ASP A 380 30.17 19.70 3.93
C ASP A 380 30.65 18.25 4.19
N ASP A 381 31.93 17.97 3.92
CA ASP A 381 32.54 16.67 4.15
C ASP A 381 32.54 16.25 5.63
N ASN A 382 32.56 17.23 6.55
CA ASN A 382 32.61 17.05 8.00
C ASN A 382 31.21 16.98 8.65
N GLY A 383 30.13 17.20 7.88
CA GLY A 383 28.76 17.08 8.35
C GLY A 383 27.97 18.36 8.15
N VAL A 384 27.16 18.74 9.14
CA VAL A 384 26.41 20.01 9.09
C VAL A 384 27.40 21.14 9.30
N ILE A 385 27.36 22.13 8.40
CA ILE A 385 28.27 23.29 8.43
C ILE A 385 28.07 24.14 9.70
N ASP A 386 29.07 24.95 10.02
CA ASP A 386 28.91 26.10 10.90
C ASP A 386 28.33 27.28 10.10
N LEU A 387 27.18 27.81 10.52
CA LEU A 387 26.52 28.92 9.83
C LEU A 387 27.31 30.23 9.94
N ASP A 388 28.12 30.40 10.98
CA ASP A 388 28.87 31.64 11.19
C ASP A 388 29.93 31.86 10.10
N ASN A 389 30.37 30.78 9.43
CA ASN A 389 31.27 30.84 8.29
C ASN A 389 30.60 31.34 6.99
N TYR A 390 29.27 31.44 6.96
CA TYR A 390 28.50 31.82 5.77
C TYR A 390 27.48 32.92 6.11
N PRO A 391 27.92 34.20 6.22
CA PRO A 391 27.08 35.29 6.73
C PRO A 391 25.81 35.55 5.90
N LYS A 392 25.86 35.38 4.58
CA LYS A 392 24.69 35.61 3.70
C LYS A 392 23.68 34.48 3.89
N LEU A 393 24.13 33.22 3.82
CA LEU A 393 23.30 32.06 4.14
C LEU A 393 22.70 32.13 5.55
N SER A 394 23.50 32.53 6.54
CA SER A 394 23.04 32.68 7.93
C SER A 394 21.92 33.71 8.02
N THR A 395 22.06 34.87 7.37
CA THR A 395 21.02 35.90 7.31
C THR A 395 19.75 35.36 6.64
N TYR A 396 19.90 34.69 5.49
CA TYR A 396 18.79 34.10 4.74
C TYR A 396 18.02 33.03 5.54
N LEU A 397 18.71 32.10 6.20
CA LEU A 397 18.04 31.04 6.96
C LEU A 397 17.42 31.59 8.25
N ASN A 398 18.04 32.59 8.90
CA ASN A 398 17.47 33.20 10.11
C ASN A 398 16.16 33.94 9.82
N SER A 399 16.00 34.54 8.63
CA SER A 399 14.71 35.15 8.24
C SER A 399 13.58 34.11 8.09
N HIS A 400 13.92 32.83 7.92
CA HIS A 400 12.99 31.71 7.83
C HIS A 400 12.95 30.82 9.09
N LYS A 401 13.61 31.22 10.18
CA LYS A 401 13.82 30.38 11.37
C LYS A 401 12.53 29.87 12.00
N GLU A 402 11.51 30.72 12.06
CA GLU A 402 10.22 30.34 12.66
C GLU A 402 9.56 29.17 11.92
N GLU A 403 9.59 29.18 10.58
CA GLU A 403 9.08 28.08 9.75
C GLU A 403 9.95 26.83 9.92
N LEU A 404 11.28 27.00 9.86
CA LEU A 404 12.23 25.89 9.89
C LEU A 404 12.22 25.14 11.23
N CYS A 405 12.02 25.82 12.36
CA CYS A 405 11.91 25.21 13.69
C CYS A 405 10.63 24.37 13.88
N LYS A 406 9.58 24.56 13.07
CA LYS A 406 8.35 23.75 13.15
C LYS A 406 8.55 22.34 12.61
N ARG A 407 9.57 22.12 11.78
CA ARG A 407 9.89 20.82 11.16
C ARG A 407 10.33 19.79 12.19
N HIS A 408 9.97 18.53 11.95
CA HIS A 408 10.33 17.43 12.86
C HIS A 408 11.85 17.27 13.04
N VAL A 409 12.63 17.43 11.95
CA VAL A 409 14.10 17.35 11.99
C VAL A 409 14.73 18.42 12.90
N ALA A 410 14.14 19.62 12.96
CA ALA A 410 14.60 20.71 13.82
C ALA A 410 14.18 20.51 15.28
N LYS A 411 13.01 19.91 15.53
CA LYS A 411 12.56 19.56 16.89
C LYS A 411 13.45 18.50 17.54
N ASN A 412 14.02 17.59 16.74
CA ASN A 412 14.92 16.55 17.24
C ASN A 412 16.35 17.07 17.48
N ASP A 413 16.75 18.17 16.84
CA ASP A 413 18.08 18.78 16.95
C ASP A 413 17.95 20.30 16.81
N SER A 414 17.58 20.95 17.92
CA SER A 414 17.28 22.38 17.96
C SER A 414 18.51 23.26 17.73
N ALA A 415 19.71 22.75 18.04
CA ALA A 415 20.96 23.44 17.79
C ALA A 415 21.24 23.56 16.27
N LYS A 416 20.85 22.54 15.49
CA LYS A 416 21.01 22.51 14.03
C LYS A 416 19.67 22.62 13.30
N TRP A 417 18.80 23.50 13.79
CA TRP A 417 17.44 23.74 13.29
C TRP A 417 17.37 24.05 11.77
N PHE A 418 18.48 24.49 11.19
CA PHE A 418 18.62 24.90 9.80
C PHE A 418 19.05 23.78 8.84
N LYS A 419 19.30 22.55 9.32
CA LYS A 419 19.71 21.44 8.44
C LYS A 419 18.56 20.93 7.57
N THR A 420 18.87 20.46 6.37
CA THR A 420 17.93 19.66 5.56
C THR A 420 17.73 18.27 6.16
N ILE A 421 16.66 17.55 5.75
CA ILE A 421 16.39 16.18 6.22
C ILE A 421 17.52 15.25 5.79
N ASP A 422 17.83 15.27 4.49
CA ASP A 422 18.93 14.51 3.91
C ASP A 422 20.15 15.42 3.70
N ARG A 423 21.34 14.83 3.82
CA ARG A 423 22.59 15.47 3.40
C ARG A 423 22.57 15.69 1.87
N VAL A 424 22.93 16.90 1.45
CA VAL A 424 23.12 17.26 0.05
C VAL A 424 24.58 17.01 -0.30
N TYR A 425 24.83 16.08 -1.22
CA TYR A 425 26.17 15.62 -1.56
C TYR A 425 26.61 16.26 -2.88
N GLU A 426 27.63 17.11 -2.84
CA GLU A 426 28.13 17.81 -4.03
C GLU A 426 28.74 16.85 -5.04
N GLU A 427 29.46 15.83 -4.58
CA GLU A 427 30.10 14.84 -5.43
C GLU A 427 29.08 14.10 -6.29
N ARG A 428 27.87 13.88 -5.75
CA ARG A 428 26.79 13.20 -6.47
C ARG A 428 26.17 14.06 -7.56
N THR A 429 26.22 15.39 -7.43
CA THR A 429 25.82 16.30 -8.51
C THR A 429 26.68 16.05 -9.75
N LYS A 430 27.99 15.88 -9.56
CA LYS A 430 28.99 15.77 -10.64
C LYS A 430 29.08 14.38 -11.29
N MET A 431 28.40 13.37 -10.73
CA MET A 431 28.40 12.02 -11.30
C MET A 431 27.48 11.92 -12.52
N GLU A 432 27.89 11.18 -13.54
CA GLU A 432 26.98 10.71 -14.58
C GLU A 432 25.93 9.79 -13.97
N LYS A 433 24.66 9.99 -14.34
CA LYS A 433 23.53 9.30 -13.72
C LYS A 433 22.32 9.18 -14.64
N LEU A 434 21.47 8.20 -14.35
CA LEU A 434 20.13 8.08 -14.91
C LEU A 434 19.10 8.60 -13.90
N LEU A 435 18.31 9.59 -14.30
CA LEU A 435 17.26 10.22 -13.51
C LEU A 435 15.92 9.53 -13.76
N ILE A 436 15.23 9.15 -12.66
CA ILE A 436 14.01 8.36 -12.68
C ILE A 436 12.99 9.00 -11.72
N PRO A 437 11.91 9.65 -12.21
CA PRO A 437 10.84 10.17 -11.37
C PRO A 437 10.19 9.07 -10.50
N ASP A 438 9.81 9.37 -9.25
CA ASP A 438 9.12 8.40 -8.36
C ASP A 438 7.81 7.91 -8.98
N ILE A 439 7.03 8.83 -9.55
CA ILE A 439 5.70 8.57 -10.11
C ILE A 439 5.68 9.05 -11.55
N SER A 440 5.33 8.17 -12.50
CA SER A 440 5.17 8.52 -13.90
C SER A 440 4.14 7.62 -14.60
N SER A 441 3.43 8.17 -15.60
CA SER A 441 2.46 7.40 -16.42
C SER A 441 3.20 6.45 -17.33
N ASP A 442 4.19 7.02 -18.02
CA ASP A 442 5.14 6.30 -18.85
C ASP A 442 6.48 6.25 -18.13
N PRO A 443 7.23 5.14 -18.19
CA PRO A 443 8.58 5.12 -17.64
C PRO A 443 9.44 6.23 -18.25
N ILE A 444 10.01 7.09 -17.40
CA ILE A 444 10.95 8.15 -17.79
C ILE A 444 12.29 7.81 -17.17
N VAL A 445 13.30 7.69 -18.02
CA VAL A 445 14.70 7.50 -17.61
C VAL A 445 15.54 8.43 -18.49
N LEU A 446 16.16 9.42 -17.88
CA LEU A 446 16.92 10.45 -18.58
C LEU A 446 18.38 10.43 -18.14
N TYR A 447 19.28 10.61 -19.10
CA TYR A 447 20.71 10.69 -18.84
C TYR A 447 21.10 12.11 -18.41
N ASP A 448 21.79 12.21 -17.29
CA ASP A 448 22.43 13.42 -16.80
C ASP A 448 23.95 13.16 -16.73
N LYS A 449 24.72 14.04 -17.38
CA LYS A 449 26.19 13.98 -17.43
C LYS A 449 26.88 14.52 -16.18
N GLY A 450 26.13 14.78 -15.11
CA GLY A 450 26.64 15.31 -13.85
C GLY A 450 26.43 16.81 -13.68
N GLU A 451 25.31 17.34 -14.15
CA GLU A 451 25.00 18.77 -14.04
C GLU A 451 24.11 19.09 -12.83
N TYR A 452 23.23 18.19 -12.43
CA TYR A 452 22.17 18.51 -11.48
C TYR A 452 22.12 17.60 -10.25
N HIS A 453 21.77 18.20 -9.11
CA HIS A 453 21.42 17.49 -7.90
C HIS A 453 19.92 17.13 -7.95
N PRO A 454 19.54 15.84 -7.87
CA PRO A 454 18.13 15.46 -7.84
C PRO A 454 17.50 15.79 -6.48
N ASN A 455 16.27 16.29 -6.48
CA ASN A 455 15.47 16.36 -5.24
C ASN A 455 14.80 15.00 -4.93
N ASN A 456 14.18 14.87 -3.76
CA ASN A 456 13.51 13.64 -3.32
C ASN A 456 12.33 13.15 -4.18
N SER A 457 11.94 13.88 -5.24
CA SER A 457 10.97 13.38 -6.22
C SER A 457 11.59 12.54 -7.34
N ILE A 458 12.93 12.42 -7.35
CA ILE A 458 13.71 11.69 -8.35
C ILE A 458 14.60 10.66 -7.62
N TYR A 459 14.55 9.41 -8.09
CA TYR A 459 15.57 8.41 -7.84
C TYR A 459 16.60 8.44 -8.96
N TYR A 460 17.82 8.00 -8.69
CA TYR A 460 18.84 7.95 -9.73
C TYR A 460 19.75 6.74 -9.61
N VAL A 461 20.26 6.30 -10.76
CA VAL A 461 21.20 5.18 -10.87
C VAL A 461 22.52 5.70 -11.41
N CYS A 462 23.59 5.40 -10.70
CA CYS A 462 24.96 5.60 -11.16
C CYS A 462 25.60 4.23 -11.43
N SER A 463 26.60 4.18 -12.30
CA SER A 463 27.27 2.93 -12.64
C SER A 463 28.71 3.18 -13.05
N GLU A 464 29.62 2.32 -12.56
CA GLU A 464 31.04 2.31 -12.96
C GLU A 464 31.33 1.22 -14.00
N LYS A 465 30.48 0.19 -14.08
CA LYS A 465 30.67 -0.97 -14.97
C LYS A 465 29.72 -0.98 -16.16
N TRP A 466 28.42 -0.83 -15.89
CA TRP A 466 27.39 -0.77 -16.91
C TRP A 466 27.36 0.59 -17.61
N ASN A 467 27.25 0.59 -18.94
CA ASN A 467 27.02 1.81 -19.70
C ASN A 467 25.60 2.36 -19.44
N LEU A 468 25.50 3.64 -19.08
CA LEU A 468 24.22 4.25 -18.68
C LEU A 468 23.22 4.38 -19.84
N HIS A 469 23.66 4.59 -21.08
CA HIS A 469 22.75 4.58 -22.24
C HIS A 469 22.19 3.18 -22.50
N ALA A 470 23.01 2.13 -22.38
CA ALA A 470 22.52 0.76 -22.48
C ALA A 470 21.59 0.38 -21.32
N MET A 471 21.92 0.79 -20.09
CA MET A 471 21.06 0.55 -18.93
C MET A 471 19.70 1.26 -19.07
N ARG A 472 19.69 2.47 -19.65
CA ARG A 472 18.46 3.18 -19.98
C ARG A 472 17.52 2.35 -20.86
N VAL A 473 18.05 1.62 -21.83
CA VAL A 473 17.26 0.68 -22.68
C VAL A 473 16.59 -0.38 -21.83
N VAL A 474 17.36 -1.04 -20.95
CA VAL A 474 16.83 -2.10 -20.08
C VAL A 474 15.77 -1.56 -19.12
N LEU A 475 16.02 -0.40 -18.49
CA LEU A 475 15.10 0.22 -17.53
C LEU A 475 13.77 0.65 -18.16
N LEU A 476 13.76 1.00 -19.45
CA LEU A 476 12.58 1.41 -20.19
C LEU A 476 11.85 0.25 -20.90
N SER A 477 12.42 -0.96 -20.89
CA SER A 477 11.85 -2.15 -21.52
C SER A 477 10.61 -2.70 -20.78
N ASN A 478 9.81 -3.51 -21.49
CA ASN A 478 8.70 -4.23 -20.87
C ASN A 478 9.15 -5.30 -19.86
N VAL A 479 10.40 -5.78 -19.93
CA VAL A 479 10.96 -6.67 -18.91
C VAL A 479 11.08 -5.95 -17.57
N THR A 480 11.57 -4.71 -17.56
CA THR A 480 11.61 -3.89 -16.34
C THR A 480 10.20 -3.54 -15.87
N LYS A 481 9.28 -3.18 -16.78
CA LYS A 481 7.87 -2.94 -16.42
C LYS A 481 7.24 -4.15 -15.73
N LEU A 482 7.56 -5.37 -16.18
CA LEU A 482 7.09 -6.62 -15.55
C LEU A 482 7.58 -6.72 -14.09
N PHE A 483 8.88 -6.53 -13.84
CA PHE A 483 9.44 -6.54 -12.47
C PHE A 483 8.81 -5.46 -11.58
N ILE A 484 8.75 -4.22 -12.07
CA ILE A 484 8.21 -3.10 -11.30
C ILE A 484 6.73 -3.35 -10.99
N SER A 485 5.94 -3.83 -11.95
CA SER A 485 4.50 -4.11 -11.73
C SER A 485 4.26 -5.24 -10.73
N ALA A 486 5.13 -6.25 -10.72
CA ALA A 486 5.03 -7.37 -9.80
C ALA A 486 5.33 -6.95 -8.34
N TYR A 487 6.34 -6.10 -8.14
CA TYR A 487 6.81 -5.70 -6.82
C TYR A 487 6.24 -4.39 -6.28
N SER A 488 5.79 -3.49 -7.15
CA SER A 488 5.21 -2.20 -6.78
C SER A 488 3.72 -2.35 -6.46
N THR A 489 3.23 -1.57 -5.50
CA THR A 489 1.81 -1.23 -5.43
C THR A 489 1.48 -0.36 -6.65
N LYS A 490 0.42 -0.67 -7.41
CA LYS A 490 0.02 0.19 -8.53
C LYS A 490 -0.50 1.52 -7.98
N ILE A 491 -0.30 2.64 -8.69
CA ILE A 491 -0.87 3.93 -8.33
C ILE A 491 -2.17 4.20 -9.14
N ALA A 492 -3.10 5.01 -8.61
CA ALA A 492 -4.44 5.26 -9.16
C ALA A 492 -4.32 5.78 -10.59
N LYS A 493 -5.10 5.25 -11.53
CA LYS A 493 -4.98 5.48 -12.99
C LYS A 493 -3.80 4.77 -13.68
N GLY A 494 -3.21 3.74 -13.05
CA GLY A 494 -2.24 2.85 -13.69
C GLY A 494 -0.77 3.31 -13.61
N TYR A 495 -0.48 4.39 -12.89
CA TYR A 495 0.90 4.88 -12.72
C TYR A 495 1.79 3.83 -12.03
N LEU A 496 3.01 3.64 -12.53
CA LEU A 496 4.04 2.81 -11.91
C LEU A 496 4.91 3.64 -10.97
N ARG A 497 5.34 3.02 -9.88
CA ARG A 497 6.17 3.67 -8.86
C ARG A 497 7.59 3.11 -8.86
N PHE A 498 8.54 3.90 -9.35
CA PHE A 498 9.94 3.51 -9.53
C PHE A 498 10.78 3.77 -8.27
N GLN A 499 10.29 3.35 -7.11
CA GLN A 499 11.01 3.53 -5.86
C GLN A 499 12.37 2.82 -5.87
N ALA A 500 13.34 3.38 -5.16
CA ALA A 500 14.67 2.77 -5.02
C ALA A 500 14.61 1.30 -4.59
N GLN A 501 13.70 0.93 -3.67
CA GLN A 501 13.52 -0.46 -3.24
C GLN A 501 13.05 -1.42 -4.34
N HIS A 502 12.35 -0.93 -5.36
CA HIS A 502 11.93 -1.73 -6.52
C HIS A 502 13.04 -1.80 -7.55
N LEU A 503 13.69 -0.67 -7.84
CA LEU A 503 14.86 -0.60 -8.73
C LEU A 503 15.99 -1.54 -8.28
N ARG A 504 16.25 -1.61 -6.96
CA ARG A 504 17.27 -2.52 -6.39
C ARG A 504 16.96 -4.01 -6.58
N LYS A 505 15.70 -4.37 -6.83
CA LYS A 505 15.30 -5.76 -7.11
C LYS A 505 15.48 -6.16 -8.58
N LEU A 506 15.73 -5.19 -9.46
CA LEU A 506 15.97 -5.48 -10.87
C LEU A 506 17.19 -6.38 -11.00
N ARG A 507 17.12 -7.28 -11.99
CA ARG A 507 18.13 -8.29 -12.25
C ARG A 507 18.82 -7.95 -13.55
N LEU A 508 20.14 -7.84 -13.54
CA LEU A 508 20.92 -7.48 -14.72
C LEU A 508 22.04 -8.51 -14.90
N PRO A 509 22.36 -8.97 -16.12
CA PRO A 509 23.62 -9.67 -16.35
C PRO A 509 24.82 -8.77 -16.03
N HIS A 510 26.00 -9.34 -15.85
CA HIS A 510 27.21 -8.53 -15.85
C HIS A 510 27.42 -7.94 -17.25
N TRP A 511 27.92 -6.70 -17.31
CA TRP A 511 28.05 -5.97 -18.58
C TRP A 511 28.98 -6.73 -19.54
N GLU A 512 30.07 -7.26 -19.00
CA GLU A 512 31.07 -8.08 -19.68
C GLU A 512 30.52 -9.39 -20.28
N ASP A 513 29.40 -9.91 -19.77
CA ASP A 513 28.78 -11.14 -20.27
C ASP A 513 27.90 -10.89 -21.52
N ILE A 514 27.60 -9.63 -21.84
CA ILE A 514 26.79 -9.26 -23.00
C ILE A 514 27.67 -9.22 -24.25
N ASN A 515 27.18 -9.83 -25.34
CA ASN A 515 27.88 -9.81 -26.62
C ASN A 515 28.25 -8.36 -27.05
N PRO A 516 29.50 -8.08 -27.47
CA PRO A 516 29.92 -6.72 -27.83
C PRO A 516 29.10 -6.05 -28.93
N SER A 517 28.60 -6.80 -29.91
CA SER A 517 27.69 -6.27 -30.94
C SER A 517 26.37 -5.80 -30.32
N LEU A 518 25.80 -6.61 -29.41
CA LEU A 518 24.58 -6.25 -28.70
C LEU A 518 24.80 -5.06 -27.75
N GLN A 519 25.95 -4.98 -27.07
CA GLN A 519 26.33 -3.80 -26.29
C GLN A 519 26.28 -2.51 -27.13
N GLN A 520 26.86 -2.52 -28.34
CA GLN A 520 26.84 -1.36 -29.23
C GLN A 520 25.43 -0.99 -29.69
N GLN A 521 24.58 -1.99 -29.97
CA GLN A 521 23.17 -1.76 -30.32
C GLN A 521 22.40 -1.12 -29.17
N LEU A 522 22.58 -1.62 -27.94
CA LEU A 522 21.97 -1.04 -26.73
C LEU A 522 22.41 0.41 -26.51
N ILE A 523 23.71 0.70 -26.64
CA ILE A 523 24.24 2.06 -26.48
C ILE A 523 23.61 2.99 -27.53
N LYS A 524 23.63 2.59 -28.80
CA LYS A 524 23.06 3.37 -29.90
C LYS A 524 21.57 3.62 -29.71
N ALA A 525 20.80 2.60 -29.37
CA ALA A 525 19.37 2.73 -29.10
C ALA A 525 19.10 3.66 -27.91
N GLY A 526 19.89 3.53 -26.84
CA GLY A 526 19.81 4.36 -25.64
C GLY A 526 20.13 5.84 -25.88
N ILE A 527 21.10 6.14 -26.76
CA ILE A 527 21.44 7.52 -27.18
C ILE A 527 20.32 8.09 -28.06
N ASN A 528 19.88 7.32 -29.07
CA ASN A 528 18.89 7.77 -30.05
C ASN A 528 17.46 7.78 -29.51
N ASN A 529 17.23 7.25 -28.31
CA ASN A 529 15.91 7.10 -27.70
C ASN A 529 14.95 6.27 -28.58
N ASP A 530 15.47 5.21 -29.20
CA ASP A 530 14.73 4.32 -30.08
C ASP A 530 13.87 3.34 -29.26
N LYS A 531 12.76 3.85 -28.71
CA LYS A 531 11.93 3.12 -27.74
C LYS A 531 11.35 1.80 -28.29
N ASP A 532 11.15 1.71 -29.59
CA ASP A 532 10.54 0.55 -30.24
C ASP A 532 11.46 -0.68 -30.17
N THR A 533 12.78 -0.47 -30.19
CA THR A 533 13.76 -1.56 -30.10
C THR A 533 14.12 -1.95 -28.67
N PHE A 534 13.68 -1.18 -27.65
CA PHE A 534 14.15 -1.39 -26.28
C PHE A 534 13.77 -2.73 -25.69
N THR A 535 12.52 -3.17 -25.91
CA THR A 535 12.07 -4.46 -25.40
C THR A 535 12.74 -5.61 -26.15
N GLU A 536 12.89 -5.50 -27.47
CA GLU A 536 13.58 -6.50 -28.29
C GLU A 536 15.02 -6.73 -27.87
N LEU A 537 15.82 -5.65 -27.83
CA LEU A 537 17.22 -5.72 -27.42
C LEU A 537 17.36 -6.25 -25.99
N THR A 538 16.44 -5.86 -25.10
CA THR A 538 16.43 -6.37 -23.72
C THR A 538 16.08 -7.86 -23.65
N CYS A 539 15.17 -8.34 -24.50
CA CYS A 539 14.88 -9.77 -24.61
C CYS A 539 16.11 -10.57 -25.09
N GLU A 540 16.92 -10.02 -25.98
CA GLU A 540 18.19 -10.62 -26.39
C GLU A 540 19.22 -10.66 -25.26
N VAL A 541 19.36 -9.56 -24.50
CA VAL A 541 20.23 -9.50 -23.31
C VAL A 541 19.89 -10.62 -22.33
N TYR A 542 18.60 -10.86 -22.08
CA TYR A 542 18.17 -11.93 -21.19
C TYR A 542 18.08 -13.31 -21.82
N GLN A 543 18.29 -13.43 -23.14
CA GLN A 543 18.14 -14.65 -23.94
C GLN A 543 16.74 -15.27 -23.77
N LEU A 544 15.70 -14.45 -23.90
CA LEU A 544 14.32 -14.90 -23.75
C LEU A 544 13.86 -15.77 -24.94
N THR A 545 13.15 -16.85 -24.62
CA THR A 545 12.50 -17.71 -25.62
C THR A 545 11.30 -17.00 -26.25
N ASN A 546 10.81 -17.49 -27.41
CA ASN A 546 9.63 -16.91 -28.06
C ASN A 546 8.39 -16.88 -27.15
N LYS A 547 8.21 -17.92 -26.31
CA LYS A 547 7.14 -17.92 -25.31
C LYS A 547 7.32 -16.83 -24.25
N GLU A 548 8.56 -16.53 -23.85
CA GLU A 548 8.84 -15.50 -22.86
C GLU A 548 8.77 -14.09 -23.44
N LYS A 549 9.10 -13.93 -24.73
CA LYS A 549 8.92 -12.68 -25.47
C LYS A 549 7.44 -12.26 -25.48
N SER A 550 6.51 -13.20 -25.71
CA SER A 550 5.08 -12.89 -25.67
C SER A 550 4.56 -12.45 -24.30
N ILE A 551 5.18 -12.90 -23.21
CA ILE A 551 4.85 -12.46 -21.83
C ILE A 551 5.13 -10.96 -21.64
N VAL A 552 6.16 -10.43 -22.30
CA VAL A 552 6.57 -9.02 -22.23
C VAL A 552 6.06 -8.21 -23.42
N GLY A 553 5.06 -8.73 -24.14
CA GLY A 553 4.35 -8.00 -25.20
C GLY A 553 5.11 -7.90 -26.51
N MET A 554 5.89 -8.93 -26.86
CA MET A 554 6.54 -9.09 -28.17
C MET A 554 5.95 -10.22 -28.99
#